data_AF-A0A968J1K6-F1
#
_entry.id   AF-A0A968J1K6-F1
#
_cell.length_a   1.000
_cell.length_b   1.000
_cell.length_c   1.000
_cell.angle_alpha   90.00
_cell.angle_beta   90.00
_cell.angle_gamma   90.00
#
_symmetry.space_group_name_H-M   'P 1'
#
loop_
_entity.id
_entity.type
_entity.pdbx_description
1 polymer ?
#
loop_
_entity_poly.entity_id
_entity_poly.type
_entity_poly.pdbx_seq_one_letter_code
_entity_poly.pdbx_strand_id
1 'polypeptide(L)'
;MPIFLIAGVMAVSVLEVIMSRELINIMEYLALGELEQEVSTHYAHQNVFFESDERQLVLQRILNQMPPVYMWLCPEDCPDLTQLTPTERQHLHQVVTHEIQEQAHRAAPPPCALGNLMTEVYY
;
A
#
# COMPACT_ATOMS: atom_id res chain seq x y z
N MET A 1 46.61 -31.91 6.14
CA MET A 1 45.15 -31.84 6.40
C MET A 1 44.81 -30.42 6.81
N PRO A 2 44.09 -29.61 6.00
CA PRO A 2 43.59 -28.33 6.43
C PRO A 2 42.05 -28.36 6.53
N ILE A 3 41.52 -28.52 7.75
CA ILE A 3 40.07 -28.40 8.03
C ILE A 3 39.73 -26.97 8.52
N PHE A 4 40.72 -26.12 8.78
CA PHE A 4 40.52 -24.84 9.46
C PHE A 4 40.12 -23.65 8.56
N LEU A 5 40.13 -23.77 7.22
CA LEU A 5 39.80 -22.64 6.35
C LEU A 5 38.30 -22.48 6.07
N ILE A 6 37.49 -23.52 6.29
CA ILE A 6 36.06 -23.51 5.91
C ILE A 6 35.22 -22.77 6.96
N ALA A 7 35.60 -22.82 8.23
CA ALA A 7 34.87 -22.16 9.32
C ALA A 7 34.99 -20.62 9.27
N GLY A 8 36.14 -20.09 8.85
CA GLY A 8 36.38 -18.64 8.77
C GLY A 8 35.57 -17.96 7.67
N VAL A 9 35.44 -18.60 6.50
CA VAL A 9 34.68 -18.03 5.37
C VAL A 9 33.18 -18.04 5.65
N MET A 10 32.64 -19.11 6.23
CA MET A 10 31.22 -19.18 6.58
C MET A 10 30.82 -18.17 7.66
N ALA A 11 31.69 -17.90 8.64
CA ALA A 11 31.42 -16.91 9.68
C ALA A 11 31.36 -15.48 9.13
N VAL A 12 32.21 -15.12 8.16
CA VAL A 12 32.20 -13.80 7.52
C VAL A 12 30.96 -13.62 6.66
N SER A 13 30.56 -14.64 5.89
CA SER A 13 29.34 -14.58 5.07
C SER A 13 28.07 -14.45 5.90
N VAL A 14 27.99 -15.15 7.04
CA VAL A 14 26.85 -15.03 7.95
C VAL A 14 26.84 -13.66 8.63
N LEU A 15 28.00 -13.10 8.99
CA LEU A 15 28.08 -11.77 9.57
C LEU A 15 27.68 -10.67 8.58
N GLU A 16 28.11 -10.77 7.31
CA GLU A 16 27.73 -9.83 6.25
C GLU A 16 26.23 -9.88 5.93
N VAL A 17 25.63 -11.06 5.90
CA VAL A 17 24.17 -11.24 5.71
C VAL A 17 23.35 -10.76 6.92
N ILE A 18 23.89 -10.82 8.13
CA ILE A 18 23.25 -10.25 9.33
C ILE A 18 23.38 -8.72 9.33
N MET A 19 24.51 -8.18 8.86
CA MET A 19 24.76 -6.72 8.83
C MET A 19 23.98 -5.97 7.74
N SER A 20 23.42 -6.66 6.74
CA SER A 20 22.64 -6.05 5.66
C SER A 20 21.13 -6.04 5.90
N ARG A 21 20.64 -6.57 7.02
CA ARG A 21 19.20 -6.58 7.32
C ARG A 21 18.78 -5.26 7.94
N GLU A 22 17.73 -4.67 7.41
CA GLU A 22 17.14 -3.45 7.92
C GLU A 22 15.80 -3.76 8.59
N LEU A 23 15.52 -3.08 9.71
CA LEU A 23 14.22 -3.16 10.36
C LEU A 23 13.27 -2.19 9.67
N ILE A 24 12.33 -2.72 8.93
CA ILE A 24 11.44 -1.93 8.07
C ILE A 24 10.01 -2.14 8.54
N ASN A 25 9.20 -1.07 8.52
CA ASN A 25 7.75 -1.19 8.66
C ASN A 25 7.16 -1.69 7.34
N ILE A 26 6.87 -2.99 7.25
CA ILE A 26 6.39 -3.60 6.01
C ILE A 26 4.99 -3.09 5.63
N MET A 27 4.24 -2.51 6.58
CA MET A 27 2.89 -1.98 6.32
C MET A 27 2.88 -0.88 5.29
N GLU A 28 3.94 -0.06 5.19
CA GLU A 28 4.02 1.01 4.19
C GLU A 28 4.01 0.46 2.77
N TYR A 29 4.81 -0.58 2.53
CA TYR A 29 4.91 -1.26 1.23
C TYR A 29 3.63 -2.02 0.89
N LEU A 30 3.09 -2.75 1.86
CA LEU A 30 1.86 -3.55 1.65
C LEU A 30 0.64 -2.65 1.43
N ALA A 31 0.51 -1.55 2.18
CA ALA A 31 -0.57 -0.59 1.98
C ALA A 31 -0.48 0.10 0.61
N LEU A 32 0.74 0.43 0.16
CA LEU A 32 0.95 1.01 -1.16
C LEU A 32 0.55 0.03 -2.27
N GLY A 33 0.97 -1.23 -2.18
CA GLY A 33 0.64 -2.26 -3.15
C GLY A 33 -0.86 -2.54 -3.23
N GLU A 34 -1.52 -2.70 -2.08
CA GLU A 34 -2.97 -2.89 -2.00
C GLU A 34 -3.72 -1.68 -2.59
N LEU A 35 -3.25 -0.46 -2.32
CA LEU A 35 -3.84 0.77 -2.86
C LEU A 35 -3.73 0.84 -4.38
N GLU A 36 -2.56 0.54 -4.96
CA GLU A 36 -2.38 0.50 -6.41
C GLU A 36 -3.23 -0.60 -7.06
N GLN A 37 -3.30 -1.77 -6.42
CA GLN A 37 -4.12 -2.87 -6.88
C GLN A 37 -5.60 -2.50 -6.89
N GLU A 38 -6.10 -1.89 -5.82
CA GLU A 38 -7.51 -1.51 -5.70
C GLU A 38 -7.89 -0.43 -6.71
N VAL A 39 -7.05 0.59 -6.91
CA VAL A 39 -7.27 1.61 -7.94
C VAL A 39 -7.24 1.02 -9.35
N SER A 40 -6.25 0.17 -9.65
CA SER A 40 -6.13 -0.45 -10.97
C SER A 40 -7.26 -1.45 -11.26
N THR A 41 -7.81 -2.11 -10.23
CA THR A 41 -8.88 -3.11 -10.41
C THR A 41 -10.26 -2.46 -10.50
N HIS A 42 -10.60 -1.56 -9.57
CA HIS A 42 -11.95 -1.04 -9.41
C HIS A 42 -12.13 0.38 -9.97
N TYR A 43 -11.05 1.14 -10.13
CA TYR A 43 -11.08 2.54 -10.56
C TYR A 43 -10.20 2.82 -11.79
N ALA A 44 -9.93 1.79 -12.61
CA ALA A 44 -9.05 1.88 -13.79
C ALA A 44 -9.39 3.03 -14.76
N HIS A 45 -10.66 3.45 -14.79
CA HIS A 45 -11.17 4.49 -15.68
C HIS A 45 -11.58 5.78 -14.95
N GLN A 46 -11.30 5.88 -13.65
CA GLN A 46 -11.58 7.05 -12.83
C GLN A 46 -10.28 7.66 -12.34
N ASN A 47 -10.13 8.97 -12.48
CA ASN A 47 -9.03 9.69 -11.87
C ASN A 47 -9.32 9.86 -10.37
N VAL A 48 -8.93 8.87 -9.57
CA VAL A 48 -9.06 8.91 -8.10
C VAL A 48 -8.04 9.88 -7.49
N PHE A 49 -6.86 9.95 -8.10
CA PHE A 49 -5.78 10.85 -7.70
C PHE A 49 -5.45 11.79 -8.85
N PHE A 50 -5.59 13.09 -8.64
CA PHE A 50 -5.19 14.12 -9.60
C PHE A 50 -3.74 14.55 -9.38
N GLU A 51 -3.29 14.53 -8.13
CA GLU A 51 -1.93 14.93 -7.73
C GLU A 51 -1.21 13.83 -6.95
N SER A 52 0.13 13.81 -7.02
CA SER A 52 0.96 12.87 -6.26
C SER A 52 0.79 13.03 -4.75
N ASP A 53 0.54 14.26 -4.30
CA ASP A 53 0.38 14.60 -2.88
C ASP A 53 -0.90 13.98 -2.30
N GLU A 54 -1.98 13.87 -3.08
CA GLU A 54 -3.22 13.23 -2.64
C GLU A 54 -3.03 11.73 -2.37
N ARG A 55 -2.25 11.07 -3.21
CA ARG A 55 -1.91 9.65 -3.04
C ARG A 55 -1.11 9.45 -1.76
N GLN A 56 -0.13 10.32 -1.48
CA GLN A 56 0.65 10.25 -0.25
C GLN A 56 -0.20 10.53 1.00
N LEU A 57 -1.14 11.49 0.93
CA LEU A 57 -2.08 11.77 2.01
C LEU A 57 -3.02 10.60 2.28
N VAL A 58 -3.53 9.93 1.25
CA VAL A 58 -4.34 8.71 1.41
C VAL A 58 -3.52 7.59 2.03
N LEU A 59 -2.29 7.36 1.55
CA LEU A 59 -1.40 6.37 2.15
C LEU A 59 -1.15 6.68 3.64
N GLN A 60 -0.90 7.94 4.00
CA GLN A 60 -0.71 8.34 5.38
C GLN A 60 -1.97 8.09 6.23
N ARG A 61 -3.16 8.35 5.69
CA ARG A 61 -4.44 8.06 6.37
C ARG A 61 -4.63 6.56 6.60
N ILE A 62 -4.24 5.72 5.65
CA ILE A 62 -4.26 4.26 5.79
C ILE A 62 -3.29 3.85 6.91
N LEU A 63 -2.03 4.33 6.87
CA LEU A 63 -1.01 3.95 7.85
C LEU A 63 -1.34 4.41 9.28
N ASN A 64 -2.05 5.52 9.44
CA ASN A 64 -2.52 5.97 10.76
C ASN A 64 -3.61 5.06 11.37
N GLN A 65 -4.28 4.25 10.55
CA GLN A 65 -5.33 3.31 10.97
C GLN A 65 -4.81 1.86 11.09
N MET A 66 -3.56 1.63 10.73
CA MET A 66 -2.93 0.32 10.76
C MET A 66 -1.86 0.27 11.86
N PRO A 67 -1.81 -0.80 12.67
CA PRO A 67 -0.67 -1.00 13.56
C PRO A 67 0.60 -1.23 12.71
N PRO A 68 1.75 -0.63 13.07
CA PRO A 68 2.98 -0.87 12.35
C PRO A 68 3.46 -2.31 12.56
N VAL A 69 3.92 -2.95 11.49
CA VAL A 69 4.48 -4.30 11.52
C VAL A 69 5.93 -4.21 11.07
N TYR A 70 6.85 -4.43 12.02
CA TYR A 70 8.28 -4.33 11.75
C TYR A 70 8.88 -5.70 11.46
N MET A 71 9.64 -5.80 10.39
CA MET A 71 10.35 -7.01 9.99
C MET A 71 11.79 -6.70 9.60
N TRP A 72 12.70 -7.61 9.93
CA TRP A 72 14.07 -7.57 9.45
C TRP A 72 14.13 -8.18 8.05
N LEU A 73 14.33 -7.34 7.05
CA LEU A 73 14.39 -7.75 5.64
C LEU A 73 15.77 -7.48 5.06
N CYS A 74 16.22 -8.34 4.13
CA CYS A 74 17.37 -8.02 3.30
C CYS A 74 16.92 -7.02 2.20
N PRO A 75 17.83 -6.27 1.59
CA PRO A 75 17.48 -5.26 0.57
C PRO A 75 16.80 -5.85 -0.68
N GLU A 76 17.04 -7.14 -0.94
CA GLU A 76 16.48 -7.88 -2.07
C GLU A 76 15.10 -8.50 -1.74
N ASP A 77 14.68 -8.48 -0.48
CA ASP A 77 13.43 -9.11 -0.03
C ASP A 77 12.26 -8.14 -0.19
N CYS A 78 11.28 -8.49 -1.02
CA CYS A 78 10.03 -7.76 -1.10
C CYS A 78 9.04 -8.26 -0.05
N PRO A 79 8.45 -7.38 0.79
CA PRO A 79 7.39 -7.78 1.70
C PRO A 79 6.15 -8.22 0.93
N ASP A 80 5.44 -9.22 1.47
CA ASP A 80 4.25 -9.81 0.85
C ASP A 80 3.11 -9.90 1.87
N LEU A 81 1.87 -9.84 1.38
CA LEU A 81 0.66 -9.97 2.19
C LEU A 81 0.63 -11.28 2.98
N THR A 82 1.28 -12.35 2.50
CA THR A 82 1.39 -13.61 3.25
C THR A 82 2.12 -13.49 4.58
N GLN A 83 2.90 -12.43 4.79
CA GLN A 83 3.58 -12.11 6.04
C GLN A 83 2.62 -11.55 7.11
N LEU A 84 1.43 -11.11 6.71
CA LEU A 84 0.37 -10.65 7.61
C LEU A 84 -0.57 -11.79 8.00
N THR A 85 -1.10 -11.71 9.22
CA THR A 85 -2.18 -12.61 9.65
C THR A 85 -3.43 -12.39 8.78
N PRO A 86 -4.33 -13.39 8.66
CA PRO A 86 -5.58 -13.22 7.92
C PRO A 86 -6.40 -12.00 8.39
N THR A 87 -6.41 -11.72 9.69
CA THR A 87 -7.12 -10.58 10.26
C THR A 87 -6.47 -9.24 9.89
N GLU A 88 -5.14 -9.14 9.93
CA GLU A 88 -4.41 -7.93 9.51
C GLU A 88 -4.58 -7.66 8.01
N ARG A 89 -4.55 -8.70 7.17
CA ARG A 89 -4.83 -8.57 5.74
C ARG A 89 -6.24 -8.06 5.49
N GLN A 90 -7.23 -8.64 6.17
CA GLN A 90 -8.61 -8.21 6.03
C GLN A 90 -8.80 -6.75 6.48
N HIS A 91 -8.17 -6.37 7.60
CA HIS A 91 -8.21 -5.00 8.10
C HIS A 91 -7.54 -4.02 7.13
N LEU A 92 -6.36 -4.37 6.59
CA LEU A 92 -5.67 -3.58 5.56
C LEU A 92 -6.57 -3.35 4.34
N HIS A 93 -7.12 -4.42 3.79
CA HIS A 93 -8.00 -4.36 2.62
C HIS A 93 -9.23 -3.48 2.88
N GLN A 94 -9.85 -3.59 4.06
CA GLN A 94 -10.99 -2.76 4.45
C GLN A 94 -10.64 -1.28 4.55
N VAL A 95 -9.53 -0.95 5.21
CA VAL A 95 -9.06 0.44 5.36
C VAL A 95 -8.70 1.03 4.00
N VAL A 96 -7.96 0.30 3.16
CA VAL A 96 -7.59 0.73 1.80
C VAL A 96 -8.83 0.99 0.94
N THR A 97 -9.76 0.04 0.91
CA THR A 97 -11.01 0.15 0.15
C THR A 97 -11.82 1.35 0.61
N HIS A 98 -11.94 1.55 1.92
CA HIS A 98 -12.66 2.69 2.50
C HIS A 98 -12.04 4.03 2.10
N GLU A 99 -10.72 4.18 2.25
CA GLU A 99 -10.04 5.45 1.92
C GLU A 99 -10.07 5.76 0.42
N ILE A 100 -9.95 4.74 -0.44
CA ILE A 100 -10.08 4.91 -1.89
C ILE A 100 -11.51 5.29 -2.27
N GLN A 101 -12.52 4.65 -1.68
CA GLN A 101 -13.92 5.02 -1.90
C GLN A 101 -14.16 6.48 -1.50
N GLU A 102 -13.68 6.90 -0.32
CA GLU A 102 -13.83 8.27 0.13
C GLU A 102 -13.12 9.25 -0.81
N GLN A 103 -11.91 8.92 -1.25
CA GLN A 103 -11.16 9.74 -2.20
C GLN A 103 -11.85 9.82 -3.56
N ALA A 104 -12.37 8.70 -4.08
CA ALA A 104 -13.11 8.66 -5.33
C ALA A 104 -14.40 9.49 -5.25
N HIS A 105 -15.09 9.50 -4.10
CA HIS A 105 -16.26 10.36 -3.88
C HIS A 105 -15.88 11.86 -3.84
N ARG A 106 -14.73 12.20 -3.26
CA ARG A 106 -14.21 13.59 -3.26
C ARG A 106 -13.75 14.03 -4.66
N ALA A 107 -13.20 13.11 -5.44
CA ALA A 107 -12.77 13.32 -6.81
C ALA A 107 -13.93 13.34 -7.82
N ALA A 108 -15.08 12.76 -7.47
CA ALA A 108 -16.24 12.74 -8.32
C ALA A 108 -16.69 14.18 -8.64
N PRO A 109 -17.00 14.49 -9.90
CA PRO A 109 -17.56 15.79 -10.23
C PRO A 109 -18.85 15.99 -9.42
N PRO A 110 -19.13 17.21 -8.94
CA PRO A 110 -20.38 17.49 -8.25
C PRO A 110 -21.53 17.02 -9.14
N PRO A 111 -22.58 16.41 -8.57
CA PRO A 111 -23.70 15.92 -9.37
C PRO A 111 -24.17 17.08 -10.25
N CYS A 112 -24.05 16.90 -11.57
CA CYS A 112 -24.54 17.90 -12.51
C CYS A 112 -26.00 18.18 -12.14
N ALA A 113 -26.32 19.44 -11.83
CA ALA A 113 -27.68 19.93 -11.63
C ALA A 113 -28.47 19.94 -12.97
N LEU A 114 -28.37 18.86 -13.74
CA LEU A 114 -29.11 18.60 -14.98
C LEU A 114 -30.41 17.83 -14.70
N GLY A 115 -30.99 18.06 -13.52
CA GLY A 115 -32.30 17.52 -13.12
C GLY A 115 -33.46 18.51 -13.26
N ASN A 116 -33.20 19.81 -13.51
CA ASN A 116 -34.23 20.87 -13.38
C ASN A 116 -34.38 21.80 -14.59
N LEU A 117 -34.00 21.38 -15.80
CA LEU A 117 -34.17 22.20 -17.02
C LEU A 117 -34.86 21.49 -18.20
N MET A 118 -35.55 20.38 -17.96
CA MET A 118 -36.42 19.72 -18.96
C MET A 118 -37.89 19.72 -18.52
N THR A 119 -38.30 20.77 -17.81
CA THR A 119 -39.71 21.07 -17.57
C THR A 119 -39.88 22.55 -17.87
N GLU A 120 -40.75 22.84 -18.85
CA GLU A 120 -41.26 24.17 -19.21
C GLU A 120 -40.39 25.08 -20.11
N VAL A 121 -40.44 24.85 -21.43
CA VAL A 121 -40.63 25.90 -22.46
C VAL A 121 -41.37 25.25 -23.65
N TYR A 122 -42.71 25.23 -23.70
CA TYR A 122 -43.68 26.24 -24.18
C TYR A 122 -43.91 26.29 -25.71
N TYR A 123 -45.19 26.10 -26.06
CA TYR A 123 -45.96 26.36 -27.29
C TYR A 123 -45.82 25.44 -28.51
#